data_AF-R8B979-F1
#
_entry.id   AF-R8B979-F1
#
_cell.length_a   1.000
_cell.length_b   1.000
_cell.length_c   1.000
_cell.angle_alpha   90.00
_cell.angle_beta   90.00
_cell.angle_gamma   90.00
#
_symmetry.space_group_name_H-M   'P 1'
#
loop_
_entity.id
_entity.type
_entity.pdbx_description
1 polymer ?
#
loop_
_entity_poly.entity_id
_entity_poly.type
_entity_poly.pdbx_seq_one_letter_code
_entity_poly.pdbx_strand_id
1 'polypeptide(L)'
;MDMAGLYPRYINIRRGGYIMACIGIATQPWQLLSTATKFLSVLSGFGVFMAPATGVMLADYHVVRQHKLKLNELYVGNSSSIYWFRSGFNWRAFAAFTAGMWPLLPGLVATVNAYTDAKWTGWIRLYNLTFLVGVAISFSVFIGLCYLFPVPGLGLETPFVEDEVIDGQSTPLDTDSKVEEQATGKV
;
A
#
# COMPACT_ATOMS: atom_id res chain seq x y z
N MET A 1 -3.34 -13.35 6.64
CA MET A 1 -3.32 -12.20 7.57
C MET A 1 -4.27 -11.12 7.09
N ASP A 2 -4.14 -10.69 5.83
CA ASP A 2 -4.93 -9.59 5.24
C ASP A 2 -6.46 -9.75 5.34
N MET A 3 -7.00 -10.96 5.13
CA MET A 3 -8.45 -11.20 5.30
C MET A 3 -8.96 -10.92 6.71
N ALA A 4 -8.15 -11.22 7.73
CA ALA A 4 -8.50 -10.95 9.12
C ALA A 4 -8.41 -9.45 9.43
N GLY A 5 -7.52 -8.71 8.75
CA GLY A 5 -7.43 -7.26 8.83
C GLY A 5 -8.58 -6.52 8.15
N LEU A 6 -9.11 -7.06 7.04
CA LEU A 6 -10.19 -6.42 6.28
C LEU A 6 -11.54 -6.47 7.02
N TYR A 7 -11.85 -7.60 7.66
CA TYR A 7 -13.12 -7.77 8.37
C TYR A 7 -12.95 -8.56 9.68
N PRO A 8 -12.31 -7.94 10.70
CA PRO A 8 -11.88 -8.63 11.92
C PRO A 8 -13.05 -9.20 12.73
N ARG A 9 -14.24 -8.59 12.61
CA ARG A 9 -15.44 -9.04 13.32
C ARG A 9 -15.95 -10.41 12.86
N TYR A 10 -15.60 -10.87 11.66
CA TYR A 10 -16.18 -12.10 11.07
C TYR A 10 -15.13 -13.13 10.66
N ILE A 11 -13.90 -12.70 10.35
CA ILE A 11 -12.83 -13.56 9.85
C ILE A 11 -11.68 -13.63 10.85
N ASN A 12 -11.58 -14.77 11.53
CA ASN A 12 -10.41 -15.11 12.34
C ASN A 12 -9.29 -15.67 11.46
N ILE A 13 -8.03 -15.62 11.95
CA ILE A 13 -6.84 -16.09 11.21
C ILE A 13 -6.99 -17.54 10.71
N ARG A 14 -7.59 -18.41 11.52
CA ARG A 14 -7.84 -19.82 11.17
C ARG A 14 -8.88 -19.93 10.04
N ARG A 15 -9.98 -19.18 10.12
CA ARG A 15 -11.05 -19.18 9.11
C ARG A 15 -10.55 -18.62 7.77
N GLY A 16 -9.81 -17.51 7.82
CA GLY A 16 -9.17 -16.93 6.62
C GLY A 16 -8.17 -17.89 5.99
N GLY A 17 -7.41 -18.64 6.80
CA GLY A 17 -6.50 -19.69 6.32
C GLY A 17 -7.20 -20.77 5.51
N TYR A 18 -8.34 -21.28 5.98
CA TYR A 18 -9.12 -22.27 5.22
C TYR A 18 -9.66 -21.72 3.90
N ILE A 19 -10.14 -20.48 3.88
CA ILE A 19 -10.64 -19.85 2.65
C ILE A 19 -9.51 -19.73 1.61
N MET A 20 -8.34 -19.26 2.04
CA MET A 20 -7.18 -19.14 1.15
C MET A 20 -6.62 -20.48 0.70
N ALA A 21 -6.69 -21.53 1.54
CA ALA A 21 -6.33 -22.89 1.14
C ALA A 21 -7.25 -23.41 0.01
N CYS A 22 -8.56 -23.20 0.13
CA CYS A 22 -9.52 -23.56 -0.92
C CYS A 22 -9.25 -22.81 -2.23
N ILE A 23 -9.02 -21.49 -2.17
CA ILE A 23 -8.70 -20.67 -3.36
C ILE A 23 -7.37 -21.11 -3.99
N GLY A 24 -6.37 -21.42 -3.16
CA GLY A 24 -5.07 -21.90 -3.63
C GLY A 24 -5.17 -23.21 -4.42
N ILE A 25 -5.95 -24.17 -3.93
CA ILE A 25 -6.21 -25.43 -4.65
C ILE A 25 -7.04 -25.18 -5.92
N ALA A 26 -8.04 -24.29 -5.84
CA ALA A 26 -8.91 -23.95 -6.98
C ALA A 26 -8.15 -23.26 -8.12
N THR A 27 -7.04 -22.58 -7.84
CA THR A 27 -6.18 -21.95 -8.85
C THR A 27 -5.38 -22.98 -9.67
N GLN A 28 -5.46 -24.28 -9.32
CA GLN A 28 -4.79 -25.39 -10.00
C GLN A 28 -3.31 -25.12 -10.28
N PRO A 29 -2.48 -24.89 -9.24
CA PRO A 29 -1.11 -24.43 -9.40
C PRO A 29 -0.23 -25.39 -10.22
N TRP A 30 -0.58 -26.68 -10.25
CA TRP A 30 0.13 -27.68 -11.07
C TRP A 30 0.09 -27.36 -12.58
N GLN A 31 -0.93 -26.69 -13.09
CA GLN A 31 -0.95 -26.28 -14.51
C GLN A 31 0.10 -25.20 -14.79
N LEU A 32 0.37 -24.30 -13.84
CA LEU A 32 1.43 -23.30 -13.98
C LEU A 32 2.81 -23.93 -14.01
N LEU A 33 3.05 -24.97 -13.21
CA LEU A 33 4.33 -25.67 -13.16
C LEU A 33 4.57 -26.58 -14.38
N SER A 34 3.51 -26.96 -15.11
CA SER A 34 3.63 -27.85 -16.28
C SER A 34 4.49 -27.27 -17.40
N THR A 35 4.61 -25.94 -17.50
CA THR A 35 5.36 -25.25 -18.57
C THR A 35 6.15 -24.06 -18.01
N ALA A 36 7.48 -24.09 -18.15
CA ALA A 36 8.37 -23.01 -17.69
C ALA A 36 8.00 -21.63 -18.28
N THR A 37 7.61 -21.59 -19.56
CA THR A 37 7.20 -20.34 -20.23
C THR A 37 5.95 -19.71 -19.62
N LYS A 38 4.97 -20.53 -19.22
CA LYS A 38 3.73 -20.04 -18.58
C LYS A 38 4.02 -19.50 -17.18
N PHE A 39 4.86 -20.21 -16.43
CA PHE A 39 5.31 -19.77 -15.11
C PHE A 39 6.03 -18.41 -15.17
N LEU A 40 7.01 -18.26 -16.06
CA LEU A 40 7.74 -17.00 -16.25
C LEU A 40 6.83 -15.84 -16.68
N SER A 41 5.85 -16.10 -17.54
CA SER A 41 4.88 -15.08 -17.99
C SER A 41 4.01 -14.56 -16.84
N VAL A 42 3.57 -15.43 -15.92
CA VAL A 42 2.76 -15.01 -14.77
C VAL A 42 3.58 -14.24 -13.76
N LEU A 43 4.79 -14.71 -13.43
CA LEU A 43 5.69 -14.00 -12.51
C LEU A 43 6.06 -12.61 -13.02
N SER A 44 6.38 -12.52 -14.31
CA SER A 44 6.74 -11.25 -14.95
C SER A 44 5.51 -10.32 -15.07
N GLY A 45 4.30 -10.86 -15.27
CA GLY A 45 3.05 -10.10 -15.16
C GLY A 45 2.80 -9.53 -13.77
N PHE A 46 3.06 -10.30 -12.71
CA PHE A 46 2.91 -9.84 -11.32
C PHE A 46 3.82 -8.64 -11.01
N GLY A 47 5.04 -8.63 -11.55
CA GLY A 47 5.98 -7.52 -11.41
C GLY A 47 5.45 -6.17 -11.89
N VAL A 48 4.59 -6.16 -12.93
CA VAL A 48 3.97 -4.95 -13.48
C VAL A 48 3.05 -4.26 -12.49
N PHE A 49 2.41 -5.02 -11.60
CA PHE A 49 1.53 -4.49 -10.57
C PHE A 49 2.29 -4.19 -9.28
N MET A 50 3.24 -5.05 -8.91
CA MET A 50 4.01 -4.87 -7.68
C MET A 50 4.95 -3.67 -7.71
N ALA A 51 5.66 -3.45 -8.83
CA ALA A 51 6.61 -2.36 -8.95
C ALA A 51 5.96 -0.96 -8.70
N PRO A 52 4.88 -0.57 -9.39
CA PRO A 52 4.23 0.71 -9.14
C PRO A 52 3.60 0.79 -7.73
N ALA A 53 3.06 -0.32 -7.20
CA ALA A 53 2.53 -0.34 -5.83
C ALA A 53 3.64 -0.04 -4.79
N THR A 54 4.80 -0.68 -4.94
CA THR A 54 5.98 -0.40 -4.11
C THR A 54 6.45 1.05 -4.28
N GLY A 55 6.44 1.60 -5.50
CA GLY A 55 6.80 2.99 -5.75
C GLY A 55 5.91 4.00 -5.01
N VAL A 56 4.60 3.79 -5.01
CA VAL A 56 3.65 4.63 -4.24
C VAL A 56 3.90 4.52 -2.73
N MET A 57 4.08 3.29 -2.22
CA MET A 57 4.34 3.08 -0.79
C MET A 57 5.65 3.74 -0.34
N LEU A 58 6.70 3.63 -1.15
CA LEU A 58 8.01 4.21 -0.86
C LEU A 58 7.95 5.74 -0.88
N ALA A 59 7.21 6.31 -1.84
CA ALA A 59 6.98 7.76 -1.92
C ALA A 59 6.20 8.29 -0.71
N ASP A 60 5.12 7.60 -0.32
CA ASP A 60 4.29 8.01 0.82
C ASP A 60 5.10 7.99 2.12
N TYR A 61 5.84 6.91 2.38
CA TYR A 61 6.57 6.76 3.63
C TYR A 61 7.82 7.64 3.73
N HIS A 62 8.68 7.65 2.69
CA HIS A 62 9.97 8.34 2.75
C HIS A 62 9.88 9.85 2.47
N VAL A 63 9.11 10.25 1.46
CA VAL A 63 9.12 11.64 0.99
C VAL A 63 7.97 12.44 1.55
N VAL A 64 6.74 11.93 1.39
CA VAL A 64 5.54 12.67 1.81
C VAL A 64 5.47 12.74 3.32
N ARG A 65 5.59 11.61 4.02
CA ARG A 65 5.42 11.54 5.47
C ARG A 65 6.72 11.61 6.27
N GLN A 66 7.87 11.58 5.60
CA GLN A 66 9.19 11.68 6.23
C GLN A 66 9.35 10.74 7.45
N HIS A 67 8.91 9.48 7.30
CA HIS A 67 8.93 8.44 8.34
C HIS A 67 8.01 8.67 9.55
N LYS A 68 7.16 9.70 9.54
CA LYS A 68 6.20 9.98 10.61
C LYS A 68 4.82 9.41 10.30
N LEU A 69 4.40 8.42 11.08
CA LEU A 69 3.09 7.78 10.96
C LEU A 69 2.32 7.89 12.28
N LYS A 70 1.06 8.33 12.22
CA LYS A 70 0.14 8.32 13.35
C LYS A 70 -0.54 6.95 13.46
N LEU A 71 -0.05 6.06 14.32
CA LEU A 71 -0.55 4.67 14.39
C LEU A 71 -2.02 4.60 14.84
N ASN A 72 -2.43 5.43 15.79
CA ASN A 72 -3.79 5.41 16.34
C ASN A 72 -4.86 5.64 15.25
N GLU A 73 -4.58 6.52 14.28
CA GLU A 73 -5.52 6.81 13.20
C GLU A 73 -5.56 5.72 12.11
N LEU A 74 -4.55 4.84 12.06
CA LEU A 74 -4.47 3.78 11.04
C LEU A 74 -5.53 2.68 11.27
N TYR A 75 -5.96 2.52 12.52
CA TYR A 75 -7.00 1.56 12.92
C TYR A 75 -8.40 2.19 12.97
N VAL A 76 -8.53 3.49 12.71
CA VAL A 76 -9.81 4.21 12.74
C VAL A 76 -10.39 4.28 11.32
N GLY A 77 -11.41 3.47 11.05
CA GLY A 77 -12.10 3.39 9.76
C GLY A 77 -13.30 4.32 9.63
N ASN A 78 -13.19 5.58 10.07
CA ASN A 78 -14.26 6.57 9.95
C ASN A 78 -13.71 7.93 9.47
N SER A 79 -14.59 8.91 9.25
CA SER A 79 -14.22 10.24 8.77
C SER A 79 -13.37 11.08 9.71
N SER A 80 -13.17 10.66 10.97
CA SER A 80 -12.27 11.36 11.88
C SER A 80 -10.80 11.02 11.63
N SER A 81 -10.51 9.94 10.88
CA SER A 81 -9.14 9.56 10.57
C SER A 81 -8.53 10.40 9.46
N ILE A 82 -7.27 10.80 9.67
CA ILE A 82 -6.44 11.48 8.66
C ILE A 82 -6.23 10.61 7.40
N TYR A 83 -6.36 9.29 7.53
CA TYR A 83 -6.20 8.33 6.43
C TYR A 83 -7.53 7.99 5.74
N TRP A 84 -8.65 8.58 6.16
CA TRP A 84 -9.94 8.35 5.51
C TRP A 84 -10.04 9.05 4.14
N PHE A 85 -9.27 10.11 3.89
CA PHE A 85 -9.30 10.87 2.63
C PHE A 85 -10.75 11.16 2.17
N ARG A 86 -11.08 10.89 0.89
CA ARG A 86 -12.44 11.05 0.35
C ARG A 86 -13.17 9.71 0.45
N SER A 87 -13.92 9.52 1.55
CA SER A 87 -14.76 8.33 1.79
C SER A 87 -13.99 7.00 1.89
N GLY A 88 -12.77 7.01 2.40
CA GLY A 88 -11.86 5.87 2.49
C GLY A 88 -10.90 5.71 1.31
N PHE A 89 -10.94 6.60 0.30
CA PHE A 89 -10.17 6.44 -0.93
C PHE A 89 -9.18 7.58 -1.19
N ASN A 90 -7.92 7.20 -1.42
CA ASN A 90 -6.87 8.10 -1.88
C ASN A 90 -6.74 8.03 -3.41
N TRP A 91 -7.43 8.95 -4.09
CA TRP A 91 -7.41 9.03 -5.56
C TRP A 91 -6.00 9.32 -6.13
N ARG A 92 -5.12 9.98 -5.36
CA ARG A 92 -3.76 10.33 -5.80
C ARG A 92 -2.89 9.07 -5.89
N ALA A 93 -3.01 8.19 -4.90
CA ALA A 93 -2.34 6.89 -4.90
C ALA A 93 -2.79 6.03 -6.08
N PHE A 94 -4.10 6.01 -6.35
CA PHE A 94 -4.64 5.27 -7.49
C PHE A 94 -4.16 5.84 -8.85
N ALA A 95 -4.17 7.16 -9.01
CA ALA A 95 -3.67 7.81 -10.22
C ALA A 95 -2.17 7.58 -10.45
N ALA A 96 -1.36 7.63 -9.39
CA ALA A 96 0.08 7.35 -9.49
C ALA A 96 0.37 5.87 -9.81
N PHE A 97 -0.43 4.96 -9.24
CA PHE A 97 -0.35 3.54 -9.53
C PHE A 97 -0.70 3.22 -10.99
N THR A 98 -1.81 3.76 -11.50
CA THR A 98 -2.21 3.55 -12.89
C THR A 98 -1.23 4.19 -13.87
N ALA A 99 -0.67 5.37 -13.54
CA ALA A 99 0.34 6.02 -14.36
C ALA A 99 1.64 5.21 -14.49
N GLY A 100 2.09 4.55 -13.43
CA GLY A 100 3.27 3.68 -13.47
C GLY A 100 3.02 2.32 -14.13
N MET A 101 1.79 1.80 -14.02
CA MET A 101 1.39 0.54 -14.64
C MET A 101 1.17 0.68 -16.16
N TRP A 102 0.52 1.76 -16.59
CA TRP A 102 0.13 1.99 -17.99
C TRP A 102 1.25 1.72 -19.01
N PRO A 103 2.47 2.25 -18.86
CA PRO A 103 3.52 2.05 -19.85
C PRO A 103 4.10 0.62 -19.87
N LEU A 104 3.83 -0.19 -18.84
CA LEU A 104 4.32 -1.56 -18.73
C LEU A 104 3.37 -2.59 -19.35
N LEU A 105 2.07 -2.28 -19.44
CA LEU A 105 1.05 -3.18 -19.98
C LEU A 105 1.26 -3.55 -21.46
N PRO A 106 1.59 -2.61 -22.38
CA PRO A 106 1.83 -2.97 -23.78
C PRO A 106 3.03 -3.91 -23.94
N GLY A 107 4.06 -3.74 -23.11
CA GLY A 107 5.23 -4.62 -23.10
C GLY A 107 4.89 -6.03 -22.60
N LEU A 108 4.07 -6.14 -21.55
CA LEU A 108 3.55 -7.42 -21.05
C LEU A 108 2.72 -8.16 -22.12
N VAL A 109 1.84 -7.45 -22.83
CA VAL A 109 1.01 -8.05 -23.88
C VAL A 109 1.88 -8.56 -25.04
N ALA A 110 2.91 -7.80 -25.42
CA ALA A 110 3.83 -8.19 -26.48
C ALA A 110 4.67 -9.42 -26.11
N THR A 111 5.14 -9.52 -24.86
CA THR A 111 5.93 -10.68 -24.41
C THR A 111 5.09 -11.94 -24.27
N VAL A 112 3.85 -11.83 -23.80
CA VAL A 112 2.93 -12.98 -23.65
C VAL A 112 2.46 -13.52 -25.01
N ASN A 113 2.21 -12.65 -25.99
CA ASN A 113 1.78 -13.04 -27.34
C ASN A 113 2.94 -13.31 -28.31
N ALA A 114 4.20 -13.19 -27.85
CA ALA A 114 5.40 -13.34 -28.67
C ALA A 114 5.41 -12.45 -29.94
N TYR A 115 4.94 -11.20 -29.82
CA TYR A 115 4.99 -10.25 -30.92
C TYR A 115 6.44 -9.79 -31.20
N THR A 116 6.90 -9.94 -32.43
CA THR A 116 8.27 -9.62 -32.86
C THR A 116 8.37 -8.37 -33.74
N ASP A 117 7.26 -7.69 -34.03
CA ASP A 117 7.28 -6.47 -34.84
C ASP A 117 8.13 -5.37 -34.21
N ALA A 118 8.86 -4.61 -35.05
CA ALA A 118 9.73 -3.51 -34.61
C ALA A 118 8.99 -2.42 -33.78
N LYS A 119 7.68 -2.27 -33.97
CA LYS A 119 6.82 -1.35 -33.20
C LYS A 119 6.74 -1.69 -31.70
N TRP A 120 6.96 -2.95 -31.32
CA TRP A 120 6.87 -3.41 -29.93
C TRP A 120 8.21 -3.39 -29.19
N THR A 121 9.34 -3.28 -29.90
CA THR A 121 10.67 -3.38 -29.31
C THR A 121 10.91 -2.36 -28.20
N GLY A 122 10.40 -1.13 -28.34
CA GLY A 122 10.49 -0.10 -27.29
C GLY A 122 9.73 -0.50 -26.01
N TRP A 123 8.51 -1.00 -26.16
CA TRP A 123 7.67 -1.43 -25.05
C TRP A 123 8.23 -2.65 -24.32
N ILE A 124 8.80 -3.61 -25.06
CA ILE A 124 9.45 -4.80 -24.49
C ILE A 124 10.70 -4.40 -23.68
N ARG A 125 11.48 -3.43 -24.16
CA ARG A 125 12.64 -2.90 -23.41
C ARG A 125 12.21 -2.23 -22.10
N LEU A 126 11.12 -1.47 -22.14
CA LEU A 126 10.55 -0.86 -20.93
C LEU A 126 10.11 -1.93 -19.93
N TYR A 127 9.46 -2.98 -20.42
CA TYR A 127 9.00 -4.10 -19.63
C TYR A 127 10.13 -4.91 -19.00
N ASN A 128 11.25 -5.10 -19.69
CA ASN A 128 12.44 -5.73 -19.11
C ASN A 128 13.00 -4.95 -17.90
N LEU A 129 12.72 -3.65 -17.83
CA LEU A 129 13.07 -2.77 -16.71
C LEU A 129 11.86 -2.46 -15.82
N THR A 130 10.83 -3.31 -15.84
CA THR A 130 9.54 -3.13 -15.13
C THR A 130 9.71 -2.61 -13.71
N PHE A 131 10.64 -3.19 -12.95
CA PHE A 131 10.82 -2.81 -11.56
C PHE A 131 11.29 -1.36 -11.41
N LEU A 132 12.34 -0.98 -12.12
CA LEU A 132 12.91 0.37 -12.04
C LEU A 132 11.96 1.42 -12.62
N VAL A 133 11.38 1.13 -13.78
CA VAL A 133 10.47 2.07 -14.47
C VAL A 133 9.17 2.24 -13.70
N GLY A 134 8.56 1.13 -13.24
CA GLY A 134 7.32 1.16 -12.47
C GLY A 134 7.47 1.89 -11.15
N VAL A 135 8.55 1.62 -10.40
CA VAL A 135 8.85 2.32 -9.16
C VAL A 135 9.10 3.81 -9.43
N ALA A 136 9.97 4.15 -10.38
CA ALA A 136 10.34 5.54 -10.65
C ALA A 136 9.14 6.40 -11.08
N ILE A 137 8.32 5.91 -12.02
CA ILE A 137 7.16 6.66 -12.52
C ILE A 137 6.13 6.84 -11.40
N SER A 138 5.73 5.77 -10.70
CA SER A 138 4.74 5.89 -9.63
C SER A 138 5.25 6.74 -8.46
N PHE A 139 6.54 6.65 -8.12
CA PHE A 139 7.16 7.47 -7.09
C PHE A 139 7.12 8.96 -7.45
N SER A 140 7.56 9.33 -8.65
CA SER A 140 7.57 10.72 -9.12
C SER A 140 6.16 11.29 -9.27
N VAL A 141 5.22 10.53 -9.84
CA VAL A 141 3.84 10.98 -10.05
C VAL A 141 3.13 11.17 -8.71
N PHE A 142 3.31 10.24 -7.76
CA PHE A 142 2.70 10.38 -6.43
C PHE A 142 3.22 11.60 -5.69
N ILE A 143 4.53 11.84 -5.72
CA ILE A 143 5.14 13.03 -5.14
C ILE A 143 4.59 14.31 -5.79
N GLY A 144 4.56 14.37 -7.13
CA GLY A 144 4.01 15.51 -7.86
C GLY A 144 2.56 15.80 -7.49
N LEU A 145 1.73 14.76 -7.39
CA LEU A 145 0.33 14.87 -6.96
C LEU A 145 0.20 15.34 -5.51
N CYS A 146 1.06 14.87 -4.61
CA CYS A 146 1.07 15.28 -3.20
C CYS A 146 1.61 16.70 -2.99
N TYR A 147 2.49 17.19 -3.87
CA TYR A 147 2.91 18.60 -3.87
C TYR A 147 1.81 19.53 -4.39
N LEU A 148 1.12 19.15 -5.47
CA LEU A 148 0.02 19.94 -6.03
C LEU A 148 -1.20 19.97 -5.11
N PHE A 149 -1.49 18.85 -4.46
CA PHE A 149 -2.58 18.70 -3.52
C PHE A 149 -2.01 18.19 -2.20
N PRO A 150 -1.80 19.03 -1.18
CA PRO A 150 -1.23 18.59 0.09
C PRO A 150 -2.11 17.53 0.76
N VAL A 151 -1.46 16.59 1.48
CA VAL A 151 -2.13 15.54 2.26
C VAL A 151 -2.44 16.10 3.65
N PRO A 152 -3.67 15.94 4.17
CA PRO A 152 -3.99 16.36 5.53
C PRO A 152 -3.21 15.54 6.57
N GLY A 153 -2.77 16.19 7.66
CA GLY A 153 -2.13 15.52 8.80
C GLY A 153 -0.62 15.22 8.65
N LEU A 154 0.08 15.93 7.76
CA LEU A 154 1.54 15.85 7.63
C LEU A 154 2.24 16.25 8.94
N GLY A 155 3.19 15.42 9.40
CA GLY A 155 4.03 15.71 10.57
C GLY A 155 3.44 15.40 11.94
N LEU A 156 2.19 14.90 12.01
CA LEU A 156 1.58 14.47 13.26
C LEU A 156 2.04 13.05 13.61
N GLU A 157 2.85 12.93 14.66
CA GLU A 157 3.18 11.68 15.30
C GLU A 157 2.36 11.53 16.58
N THR A 158 1.82 10.33 16.83
CA THR A 158 1.28 10.03 18.17
C THR A 158 2.45 9.95 19.12
N PRO A 159 2.44 10.67 20.26
CA PRO A 159 3.39 10.41 21.34
C PRO A 159 3.39 8.92 21.64
N PHE A 160 4.57 8.32 21.82
CA PHE A 160 4.66 7.01 22.43
C PHE A 160 4.18 7.18 23.86
N VAL A 161 2.90 6.91 24.09
CA VAL A 161 2.41 6.79 25.45
C VAL A 161 2.91 5.43 25.93
N GLU A 162 3.86 5.43 26.87
CA GLU A 162 4.17 4.27 27.71
C GLU A 162 2.98 4.02 28.65
N ASP A 163 1.79 3.84 28.10
CA ASP A 163 0.73 3.23 28.88
C ASP A 163 1.12 1.76 28.97
N GLU A 164 1.38 1.31 30.19
CA GLU A 164 1.54 -0.08 30.55
C GLU A 164 0.19 -0.77 30.25
N VAL A 165 -0.07 -1.09 28.97
CA VAL A 165 -1.29 -1.76 28.53
C VAL A 165 -1.19 -3.22 28.95
N ILE A 166 -1.41 -3.46 30.24
CA ILE A 166 -1.72 -4.77 30.79
C ILE A 166 -3.21 -5.01 30.45
N ASP A 167 -3.44 -5.87 29.46
CA ASP A 167 -4.69 -6.65 29.33
C ASP A 167 -5.97 -5.94 28.83
N GLY A 168 -5.85 -4.89 28.00
CA GLY A 168 -6.99 -4.42 27.18
C GLY A 168 -8.14 -3.77 27.95
N GLN A 169 -7.90 -3.28 29.17
CA GLN A 169 -8.82 -2.41 29.91
C GLN A 169 -8.34 -0.95 29.77
N SER A 170 -9.15 -0.07 29.17
CA SER A 170 -8.91 1.36 29.20
C SER A 170 -9.16 1.88 30.62
N THR A 171 -8.10 2.10 31.39
CA THR A 171 -8.22 2.90 32.62
C THR A 171 -8.56 4.33 32.19
N PRO A 172 -9.65 4.95 32.68
CA PRO A 172 -9.94 6.34 32.35
C PRO A 172 -8.88 7.20 33.01
N LEU A 173 -8.03 7.86 32.20
CA LEU A 173 -7.09 8.85 32.72
C LEU A 173 -7.85 10.17 32.91
N ASP A 174 -8.01 10.55 34.19
CA ASP A 174 -8.35 11.91 34.64
C ASP A 174 -7.48 12.92 33.90
N THR A 175 -8.01 13.46 32.80
CA THR A 175 -7.31 14.40 31.92
C THR A 175 -7.28 15.82 32.52
N ASP A 176 -8.03 16.07 33.59
CA ASP A 176 -8.14 17.42 34.18
C ASP A 176 -6.99 17.80 35.12
N SER A 177 -6.23 16.85 35.67
CA SER A 177 -5.22 17.17 36.71
C SER A 177 -3.84 17.55 36.16
N LYS A 178 -3.46 17.11 34.95
CA LYS A 178 -2.12 17.36 34.39
C LYS A 178 -2.04 18.60 33.50
N VAL A 179 -3.17 19.12 33.00
CA VAL A 179 -3.20 20.36 32.21
C VAL A 179 -3.01 21.59 33.10
N GLU A 180 -3.47 21.55 34.36
CA GLU A 180 -3.35 22.66 35.30
C GLU A 180 -1.91 22.86 35.83
N GLU A 181 -1.14 21.78 35.97
CA GLU A 181 0.24 21.84 36.47
C GLU A 181 1.23 22.42 35.44
N GLN A 182 0.97 22.24 34.14
CA GLN A 182 1.80 22.84 33.08
C GLN A 182 1.49 24.32 32.79
N ALA A 183 0.31 24.82 33.17
CA ALA A 183 -0.06 26.22 32.99
C ALA A 183 0.52 27.17 34.06
N THR A 184 0.93 26.63 35.22
CA THR A 184 1.30 27.44 36.40
C THR A 184 2.82 27.58 36.59
N GLY A 185 3.64 26.92 35.77
CA GLY A 185 5.10 26.93 35.87
C GLY A 185 5.78 27.95 34.96
N LYS A 186 5.58 29.25 35.19
CA LYS A 186 6.47 30.32 34.71
C LYS A 186 7.20 30.95 35.90
N VAL A 187 8.52 30.79 35.95
CA VAL A 187 9.50 31.87 36.25
C VAL A 187 10.75 31.60 35.42
#